data_AF-A0A528TS22-F1
#
_entry.id   AF-A0A528TS22-F1
#
_cell.length_a   1.000
_cell.length_b   1.000
_cell.length_c   1.000
_cell.angle_alpha   90.00
_cell.angle_beta   90.00
_cell.angle_gamma   90.00
#
_symmetry.space_group_name_H-M   'P 1'
#
loop_
_entity.id
_entity.type
_entity.pdbx_description
1 polymer ?
#
loop_
_entity_poly.entity_id
_entity_poly.type
_entity_poly.pdbx_seq_one_letter_code
_entity_poly.pdbx_strand_id
1 'polypeptide(L)'
;EQPLDIEASLVTAAGKRAIKGLSLALGDNKVSGDLALDDQFLPVGTLTLAVPDVGPLAALGGQTATGDINGTIAFAKDGATPNLTINAASTSIARGELAAKAITVNALIANYLKGPAISGTIKADSVTSGKTVVSGIGIDLRRDGDWTNFSGGATASGIPATATGRVKIADGKTSVEIASGEATLRGIKAAIAQASTITIANGTTS
;
A
#
# COMPACT_ATOMS: atom_id res chain seq x y z
N GLU A 1 11.74 -26.14 -3.04
CA GLU A 1 11.02 -25.20 -2.17
C GLU A 1 11.99 -24.70 -1.11
N GLN A 2 12.02 -23.39 -0.84
CA GLN A 2 12.80 -22.85 0.27
C GLN A 2 11.98 -23.02 1.56
N PRO A 3 12.57 -23.45 2.69
CA PRO A 3 11.84 -23.57 3.95
C PRO A 3 11.46 -22.18 4.48
N LEU A 4 10.27 -22.09 5.05
CA LEU A 4 9.82 -20.93 5.82
C LEU A 4 10.28 -21.12 7.27
N ASP A 5 11.21 -20.28 7.71
CA ASP A 5 11.71 -20.25 9.08
C ASP A 5 10.96 -19.19 9.88
N ILE A 6 10.42 -19.58 11.04
CA ILE A 6 9.66 -18.68 11.91
C ILE A 6 10.22 -18.79 13.32
N GLU A 7 10.67 -17.65 13.85
CA GLU A 7 11.13 -17.51 15.23
C GLU A 7 10.34 -16.40 15.92
N ALA A 8 9.84 -16.68 17.12
CA ALA A 8 9.18 -15.70 17.97
C ALA A 8 9.12 -16.21 19.41
N SER A 9 9.36 -15.33 20.38
CA SER A 9 9.14 -15.62 21.80
C SER A 9 7.93 -14.85 22.30
N LEU A 10 6.91 -15.56 22.79
CA LEU A 10 5.76 -14.94 23.45
C LEU A 10 6.04 -14.81 24.95
N VAL A 11 6.22 -13.57 25.40
CA VAL A 11 6.49 -13.24 26.80
C VAL A 11 5.22 -12.67 27.43
N THR A 12 4.84 -13.18 28.59
CA THR A 12 3.74 -12.62 29.40
C THR A 12 4.31 -12.11 30.73
N ALA A 13 4.14 -10.83 31.02
CA ALA A 13 4.59 -10.20 32.26
C ALA A 13 3.56 -9.19 32.75
N ALA A 14 3.17 -9.28 34.02
CA ALA A 14 2.19 -8.37 34.65
C ALA A 14 0.88 -8.21 33.83
N GLY A 15 0.35 -9.30 33.28
CA GLY A 15 -0.87 -9.31 32.46
C GLY A 15 -0.69 -8.83 31.01
N LYS A 16 0.46 -8.25 30.68
CA LYS A 16 0.79 -7.77 29.32
C LYS A 16 1.51 -8.85 28.54
N ARG A 17 1.19 -8.96 27.25
CA ARG A 17 1.83 -9.90 26.32
C ARG A 17 2.73 -9.17 25.35
N ALA A 18 3.84 -9.79 24.97
CA ALA A 18 4.73 -9.26 23.95
C ALA A 18 5.30 -10.40 23.11
N ILE A 19 5.36 -10.19 21.80
CA ILE A 19 6.11 -11.00 20.86
C ILE A 19 7.50 -10.36 20.76
N LYS A 20 8.51 -11.10 21.17
CA LYS A 20 9.91 -10.68 21.20
C LYS A 20 10.72 -11.49 20.19
N GLY A 21 11.57 -10.79 19.44
CA GLY A 21 12.41 -11.38 18.42
C GLY A 21 11.60 -12.06 17.31
N LEU A 22 10.47 -11.46 16.89
CA LEU A 22 9.75 -11.96 15.72
C LEU A 22 10.69 -11.92 14.51
N SER A 23 10.87 -13.04 13.85
CA SER A 23 11.66 -13.19 12.63
C SER A 23 10.99 -14.25 11.77
N LEU A 24 10.45 -13.84 10.63
CA LEU A 24 9.99 -14.74 9.57
C LEU A 24 10.99 -14.63 8.42
N ALA A 25 11.55 -15.75 8.00
CA ALA A 25 12.51 -15.79 6.91
C ALA A 25 12.12 -16.84 5.85
N LEU A 26 12.28 -16.49 4.58
CA LEU A 26 12.12 -17.40 3.45
C LEU A 26 13.24 -17.10 2.44
N GLY A 27 14.31 -17.89 2.51
CA GLY A 27 15.56 -17.54 1.85
C GLY A 27 16.12 -16.23 2.42
N ASP A 28 16.48 -15.30 1.55
CA ASP A 28 17.00 -13.98 1.95
C ASP A 28 15.91 -12.98 2.36
N ASN A 29 14.63 -13.34 2.17
CA ASN A 29 13.52 -12.50 2.58
C ASN A 29 13.30 -12.59 4.08
N LYS A 30 13.12 -11.44 4.73
CA LYS A 30 12.93 -11.35 6.16
C LYS A 30 11.87 -10.32 6.54
N VAL A 31 11.03 -10.69 7.50
CA VAL A 31 10.18 -9.77 8.26
C VAL A 31 10.54 -9.92 9.73
N SER A 32 10.90 -8.83 10.41
CA SER A 32 11.31 -8.93 11.81
C SER A 32 10.92 -7.73 12.66
N GLY A 33 10.73 -7.95 13.96
CA GLY A 33 10.44 -6.87 14.90
C GLY A 33 9.99 -7.38 16.26
N ASP A 34 9.66 -6.44 17.14
CA ASP A 34 9.03 -6.72 18.43
C ASP A 34 7.62 -6.11 18.42
N LEU A 35 6.64 -6.83 18.97
CA LEU A 35 5.26 -6.36 19.10
C LEU A 35 4.79 -6.54 20.53
N ALA A 36 4.50 -5.44 21.22
CA ALA A 36 3.70 -5.50 22.44
C ALA A 36 2.23 -5.68 22.07
N LEU A 37 1.49 -6.45 22.85
CA LEU A 37 0.05 -6.63 22.72
C LEU A 37 -0.61 -5.97 23.93
N ASP A 38 -1.57 -5.08 23.68
CA ASP A 38 -2.38 -4.52 24.76
C ASP A 38 -3.46 -5.49 25.25
N ASP A 39 -4.32 -5.04 26.16
CA ASP A 39 -5.37 -5.87 26.76
C ASP A 39 -6.42 -6.35 25.73
N GLN A 40 -6.48 -5.69 24.56
CA GLN A 40 -7.34 -6.06 23.43
C GLN A 40 -6.57 -6.84 22.36
N PHE A 41 -5.32 -7.23 22.65
CA PHE A 41 -4.38 -7.87 21.72
C PHE A 41 -4.02 -7.01 20.51
N LEU A 42 -4.17 -5.68 20.59
CA LEU A 42 -3.74 -4.79 19.53
C LEU A 42 -2.21 -4.69 19.55
N PRO A 43 -1.54 -4.92 18.42
CA PRO A 43 -0.10 -4.81 18.33
C PRO A 43 0.34 -3.35 18.44
N VAL A 44 1.43 -3.13 19.17
CA VAL A 44 2.19 -1.88 19.23
C VAL A 44 3.67 -2.22 19.05
N GLY A 45 4.30 -1.62 18.06
CA GLY A 45 5.68 -1.91 17.69
C GLY A 45 5.91 -1.77 16.19
N THR A 46 7.12 -2.07 15.73
CA THR A 46 7.50 -1.89 14.33
C THR A 46 8.01 -3.20 13.77
N LEU A 47 7.50 -3.56 12.59
CA LEU A 47 8.04 -4.62 11.75
C LEU A 47 8.90 -4.00 10.65
N THR A 48 10.08 -4.56 10.45
CA THR A 48 10.97 -4.26 9.33
C THR A 48 10.76 -5.30 8.24
N LEU A 49 10.63 -4.83 7.01
CA LEU A 49 10.56 -5.62 5.80
C LEU A 49 11.92 -5.53 5.09
N ALA A 50 12.56 -6.67 4.89
CA ALA A 50 13.77 -6.81 4.09
C ALA A 50 13.53 -7.95 3.10
N VAL A 51 12.92 -7.63 1.96
CA VAL A 51 12.46 -8.61 0.98
C VAL A 51 13.18 -8.32 -0.34
N PRO A 52 14.42 -8.81 -0.54
CA PRO A 52 15.14 -8.62 -1.79
C PRO A 52 14.52 -9.37 -2.98
N ASP A 53 13.70 -10.40 -2.74
CA ASP A 53 13.00 -11.14 -3.79
C ASP A 53 11.60 -11.58 -3.34
N VAL A 54 10.55 -10.94 -3.84
CA VAL A 54 9.15 -11.30 -3.53
C VAL A 54 8.71 -12.66 -4.11
N GLY A 55 9.48 -13.24 -5.04
CA GLY A 55 9.11 -14.45 -5.77
C GLY A 55 8.77 -15.64 -4.87
N PRO A 56 9.66 -16.07 -3.96
CA PRO A 56 9.37 -17.13 -3.00
C PRO A 56 8.12 -16.87 -2.14
N LEU A 57 7.91 -15.62 -1.69
CA LEU A 57 6.74 -15.26 -0.88
C LEU A 57 5.44 -15.33 -1.70
N ALA A 58 5.47 -14.88 -2.95
CA ALA A 58 4.32 -14.98 -3.85
C ALA A 58 3.95 -16.44 -4.14
N ALA A 59 4.95 -17.32 -4.28
CA ALA A 59 4.74 -18.74 -4.52
C ALA A 59 3.99 -19.43 -3.36
N LEU A 60 4.22 -19.00 -2.10
CA LEU A 60 3.45 -19.50 -0.95
C LEU A 60 1.93 -19.22 -1.08
N GLY A 61 1.57 -18.13 -1.74
CA GLY A 61 0.17 -17.77 -2.05
C GLY A 61 -0.34 -18.35 -3.38
N GLY A 62 0.42 -19.23 -4.03
CA GLY A 62 0.10 -19.75 -5.36
C GLY A 62 0.14 -18.66 -6.45
N GLN A 63 0.91 -17.59 -6.23
CA GLN A 63 1.05 -16.47 -7.15
C GLN A 63 2.45 -16.43 -7.76
N THR A 64 2.57 -15.76 -8.90
CA THR A 64 3.87 -15.39 -9.48
C THR A 64 4.06 -13.88 -9.35
N ALA A 65 5.17 -13.48 -8.77
CA ALA A 65 5.62 -12.09 -8.72
C ALA A 65 7.14 -12.04 -8.72
N THR A 66 7.71 -10.90 -9.09
CA THR A 66 9.14 -10.62 -9.01
C THR A 66 9.36 -9.21 -8.46
N GLY A 67 10.58 -8.96 -7.96
CA GLY A 67 10.95 -7.65 -7.42
C GLY A 67 11.26 -7.67 -5.94
N ASP A 68 11.37 -6.48 -5.35
CA ASP A 68 11.84 -6.27 -3.98
C ASP A 68 10.87 -5.38 -3.19
N ILE A 69 10.83 -5.55 -1.87
CA ILE A 69 10.13 -4.65 -0.94
C ILE A 69 11.01 -4.45 0.29
N ASN A 70 11.32 -3.20 0.61
CA ASN A 70 12.06 -2.83 1.80
C ASN A 70 11.32 -1.74 2.55
N GLY A 71 11.29 -1.79 3.88
CA GLY A 71 10.60 -0.76 4.64
C GLY A 71 10.22 -1.14 6.05
N THR A 72 9.25 -0.42 6.58
CA THR A 72 8.72 -0.60 7.92
C THR A 72 7.22 -0.49 7.96
N ILE A 73 6.63 -1.24 8.87
CA ILE A 73 5.22 -1.18 9.25
C ILE A 73 5.19 -0.93 10.76
N ALA A 74 4.79 0.26 11.17
CA ALA A 74 4.68 0.63 12.57
C ALA A 74 3.21 0.58 13.01
N PHE A 75 2.94 -0.27 13.99
CA PHE A 75 1.67 -0.36 14.68
C PHE A 75 1.71 0.54 15.91
N ALA A 76 0.74 1.43 16.02
CA ALA A 76 0.56 2.27 17.20
C ALA A 76 -0.94 2.46 17.49
N LYS A 77 -1.25 3.20 18.55
CA LYS A 77 -2.63 3.52 18.92
C LYS A 77 -2.72 4.87 19.58
N ASP A 78 -3.87 5.51 19.40
CA ASP A 78 -4.30 6.68 20.15
C ASP A 78 -5.54 6.31 20.96
N GLY A 79 -5.40 6.21 22.29
CA GLY A 79 -6.40 5.59 23.16
C GLY A 79 -6.70 4.14 22.75
N ALA A 80 -7.94 3.89 22.31
CA ALA A 80 -8.43 2.62 21.78
C ALA A 80 -8.46 2.55 20.25
N THR A 81 -7.98 3.59 19.56
CA THR A 81 -7.97 3.67 18.09
C THR A 81 -6.62 3.21 17.56
N PRO A 82 -6.51 2.02 16.95
CA PRO A 82 -5.25 1.56 16.40
C PRO A 82 -4.94 2.30 15.11
N ASN A 83 -3.66 2.54 14.83
CA ASN A 83 -3.18 3.14 13.60
C ASN A 83 -1.96 2.37 13.07
N LEU A 84 -1.74 2.49 11.76
CA LEU A 84 -0.69 1.80 11.04
C LEU A 84 0.07 2.79 10.18
N THR A 85 1.38 2.89 10.35
CA THR A 85 2.25 3.66 9.47
C THR A 85 3.06 2.73 8.59
N ILE A 86 3.03 2.94 7.28
CA ILE A 86 3.79 2.21 6.28
C ILE A 86 4.81 3.16 5.69
N ASN A 87 6.09 2.82 5.77
CA ASN A 87 7.15 3.48 5.02
C ASN A 87 7.89 2.40 4.25
N ALA A 88 7.60 2.27 2.96
CA ALA A 88 8.12 1.19 2.13
C ALA A 88 8.59 1.71 0.78
N ALA A 89 9.59 1.04 0.24
CA ALA A 89 10.14 1.28 -1.07
C ALA A 89 10.36 -0.03 -1.81
N SER A 90 10.33 0.05 -3.13
CA SER A 90 10.61 -1.06 -4.03
C SER A 90 11.37 -0.52 -5.23
N THR A 91 12.47 -1.16 -5.59
CA THR A 91 13.20 -0.86 -6.83
C THR A 91 12.33 -1.24 -8.03
N SER A 92 11.69 -2.40 -7.96
CA SER A 92 10.67 -2.82 -8.90
C SER A 92 9.78 -3.91 -8.32
N ILE A 93 8.55 -4.00 -8.80
CA ILE A 93 7.67 -5.14 -8.56
C ILE A 93 6.93 -5.48 -9.85
N ALA A 94 6.73 -6.76 -10.13
CA ALA A 94 5.97 -7.21 -11.29
C ALA A 94 5.12 -8.45 -11.00
N ARG A 95 3.96 -8.52 -11.65
CA ARG A 95 3.04 -9.67 -11.66
C ARG A 95 2.34 -9.74 -13.02
N GLY A 96 2.65 -10.77 -13.80
CA GLY A 96 2.15 -10.88 -15.17
C GLY A 96 2.60 -9.69 -16.03
N GLU A 97 1.65 -9.03 -16.69
CA GLU A 97 1.91 -7.83 -17.51
C GLU A 97 1.97 -6.52 -16.72
N LEU A 98 1.70 -6.57 -15.41
CA LEU A 98 1.78 -5.42 -14.52
C LEU A 98 3.19 -5.32 -13.95
N ALA A 99 3.84 -4.17 -14.13
CA ALA A 99 5.13 -3.88 -13.54
C ALA A 99 5.20 -2.44 -13.06
N ALA A 100 5.87 -2.19 -11.95
CA ALA A 100 6.11 -0.85 -11.43
C ALA A 100 7.56 -0.70 -10.99
N LYS A 101 8.12 0.52 -11.10
CA LYS A 101 9.52 0.83 -10.80
C LYS A 101 9.66 2.03 -9.87
N ALA A 102 10.70 1.98 -9.03
CA ALA A 102 11.09 3.01 -8.08
C ALA A 102 9.89 3.53 -7.27
N ILE A 103 9.25 2.61 -6.56
CA ILE A 103 8.03 2.86 -5.81
C ILE A 103 8.42 3.34 -4.42
N THR A 104 7.76 4.39 -3.93
CA THR A 104 7.83 4.78 -2.53
C THR A 104 6.42 5.02 -2.00
N VAL A 105 6.15 4.48 -0.82
CA VAL A 105 4.88 4.60 -0.11
C VAL A 105 5.18 5.08 1.29
N ASN A 106 4.59 6.22 1.65
CA ASN A 106 4.58 6.73 3.02
C ASN A 106 3.11 6.96 3.38
N ALA A 107 2.54 6.11 4.23
CA ALA A 107 1.10 6.14 4.50
C ALA A 107 0.82 5.96 5.99
N LEU A 108 -0.13 6.72 6.51
CA LEU A 108 -0.74 6.56 7.82
C LEU A 108 -2.20 6.14 7.61
N ILE A 109 -2.53 4.95 8.09
CA ILE A 109 -3.86 4.37 8.07
C ILE A 109 -4.43 4.48 9.48
N ALA A 110 -5.45 5.30 9.64
CA ALA A 110 -6.14 5.43 10.92
C ALA A 110 -7.22 4.35 11.06
N ASN A 111 -7.35 3.80 12.26
CA ASN A 111 -8.38 2.83 12.62
C ASN A 111 -8.54 1.68 11.62
N TYR A 112 -7.45 0.96 11.35
CA TYR A 112 -7.43 -0.11 10.35
C TYR A 112 -8.42 -1.26 10.63
N LEU A 113 -9.10 -1.27 11.79
CA LEU A 113 -10.15 -2.23 12.14
C LEU A 113 -11.58 -1.81 11.71
N LYS A 114 -11.86 -0.52 11.53
CA LYS A 114 -13.21 -0.03 11.17
C LYS A 114 -13.37 0.39 9.71
N GLY A 115 -12.26 0.51 8.98
CA GLY A 115 -12.22 0.96 7.59
C GLY A 115 -11.06 1.94 7.39
N PRO A 116 -10.16 1.70 6.41
CA PRO A 116 -8.93 2.47 6.32
C PRO A 116 -9.17 3.83 5.64
N ALA A 117 -9.16 4.89 6.43
CA ALA A 117 -8.90 6.24 5.92
C ALA A 117 -7.38 6.48 5.92
N ILE A 118 -6.82 6.83 4.76
CA ILE A 118 -5.38 6.88 4.53
C ILE A 118 -4.94 8.33 4.33
N SER A 119 -3.80 8.69 4.93
CA SER A 119 -3.10 9.94 4.65
C SER A 119 -1.65 9.64 4.30
N GLY A 120 -1.05 10.39 3.38
CA GLY A 120 0.34 10.15 3.01
C GLY A 120 0.62 10.43 1.54
N THR A 121 1.64 9.75 1.00
CA THR A 121 2.09 9.90 -0.37
C THR A 121 2.42 8.56 -1.01
N ILE A 122 2.18 8.45 -2.31
CA ILE A 122 2.61 7.34 -3.16
C ILE A 122 3.35 7.95 -4.35
N LYS A 123 4.54 7.43 -4.64
CA LYS A 123 5.28 7.79 -5.85
C LYS A 123 5.77 6.55 -6.58
N ALA A 124 5.87 6.63 -7.89
CA ALA A 124 6.52 5.63 -8.72
C ALA A 124 7.08 6.30 -9.98
N ASP A 125 8.27 5.89 -10.40
CA ASP A 125 8.83 6.37 -11.67
C ASP A 125 8.00 5.91 -12.86
N SER A 126 7.54 4.65 -12.81
CA SER A 126 6.64 4.11 -13.83
C SER A 126 5.77 2.97 -13.33
N VAL A 127 4.61 2.84 -13.97
CA VAL A 127 3.73 1.67 -13.93
C VAL A 127 3.43 1.29 -15.38
N THR A 128 3.65 0.03 -15.72
CA THR A 128 3.37 -0.57 -17.03
C THR A 128 2.26 -1.59 -16.86
N SER A 129 1.28 -1.55 -17.76
CA SER A 129 0.22 -2.54 -17.89
C SER A 129 0.06 -2.91 -19.36
N GLY A 130 0.55 -4.08 -19.75
CA GLY A 130 0.60 -4.49 -21.15
C GLY A 130 1.42 -3.50 -21.99
N LYS A 131 0.76 -2.78 -22.91
CA LYS A 131 1.41 -1.75 -23.76
C LYS A 131 1.34 -0.33 -23.18
N THR A 132 0.60 -0.13 -22.10
CA THR A 132 0.38 1.18 -21.50
C THR A 132 1.47 1.45 -20.47
N VAL A 133 2.17 2.58 -20.62
CA VAL A 133 3.16 3.05 -19.64
C VAL A 133 2.70 4.39 -19.10
N VAL A 134 2.63 4.47 -17.77
CA VAL A 134 2.38 5.69 -17.01
C VAL A 134 3.63 6.00 -16.21
N SER A 135 4.14 7.23 -16.28
CA SER A 135 5.39 7.64 -15.64
C SER A 135 5.23 8.88 -14.76
N GLY A 136 6.22 9.13 -13.90
CA GLY A 136 6.26 10.32 -13.05
C GLY A 136 5.05 10.40 -12.12
N ILE A 137 4.68 9.28 -11.51
CA ILE A 137 3.48 9.15 -10.71
C ILE A 137 3.76 9.76 -9.33
N GLY A 138 2.92 10.70 -8.93
CA GLY A 138 2.91 11.28 -7.59
C GLY A 138 1.49 11.51 -7.12
N ILE A 139 1.14 10.95 -5.97
CA ILE A 139 -0.20 11.00 -5.39
C ILE A 139 -0.08 11.39 -3.92
N ASP A 140 -0.77 12.45 -3.54
CA ASP A 140 -1.03 12.85 -2.16
C ASP A 140 -2.37 12.29 -1.70
N LEU A 141 -2.41 11.74 -0.48
CA LEU A 141 -3.58 11.16 0.16
C LEU A 141 -3.92 11.95 1.42
N ARG A 142 -5.21 12.25 1.61
CA ARG A 142 -5.73 12.93 2.80
C ARG A 142 -6.98 12.22 3.30
N ARG A 143 -7.08 12.05 4.61
CA ARG A 143 -8.26 11.46 5.26
C ARG A 143 -9.45 12.39 5.16
N ASP A 144 -10.62 11.82 4.91
CA ASP A 144 -11.90 12.52 4.84
C ASP A 144 -13.04 11.61 5.33
N GLY A 145 -13.19 11.53 6.66
CA GLY A 145 -14.09 10.56 7.27
C GLY A 145 -13.72 9.13 6.89
N ASP A 146 -14.67 8.39 6.31
CA ASP A 146 -14.45 7.03 5.77
C ASP A 146 -13.81 7.01 4.37
N TRP A 147 -13.64 8.18 3.76
CA TRP A 147 -13.02 8.34 2.46
C TRP A 147 -11.55 8.75 2.59
N THR A 148 -10.79 8.48 1.53
CA THR A 148 -9.46 9.01 1.32
C THR A 148 -9.49 9.90 0.09
N ASN A 149 -9.34 11.21 0.28
CA ASN A 149 -9.14 12.15 -0.81
C ASN A 149 -7.76 11.92 -1.41
N PHE A 150 -7.68 11.92 -2.75
CA PHE A 150 -6.43 11.89 -3.48
C PHE A 150 -6.30 13.11 -4.38
N SER A 151 -5.08 13.60 -4.51
CA SER A 151 -4.70 14.58 -5.53
C SER A 151 -3.34 14.17 -6.07
N GLY A 152 -3.18 14.14 -7.39
CA GLY A 152 -1.92 13.70 -7.95
C GLY A 152 -1.83 13.93 -9.44
N GLY A 153 -0.69 13.51 -9.98
CA GLY A 153 -0.44 13.57 -11.41
C GLY A 153 0.46 12.43 -11.87
N ALA A 154 0.41 12.21 -13.18
CA ALA A 154 1.26 11.27 -13.89
C ALA A 154 1.34 11.68 -15.36
N THR A 155 2.26 11.06 -16.10
CA THR A 155 2.40 11.23 -17.54
C THR A 155 2.02 9.93 -18.23
N ALA A 156 0.99 9.95 -19.07
CA ALA A 156 0.58 8.79 -19.86
C ALA A 156 0.83 9.09 -21.34
N SER A 157 1.57 8.23 -22.05
CA SER A 157 1.90 8.43 -23.47
C SER A 157 2.49 9.81 -23.78
N GLY A 158 3.31 10.36 -22.87
CA GLY A 158 3.91 11.69 -22.99
C GLY A 158 2.97 12.86 -22.69
N ILE A 159 1.75 12.60 -22.20
CA ILE A 159 0.75 13.61 -21.86
C ILE A 159 0.69 13.72 -20.32
N PRO A 160 1.15 14.84 -19.73
CA PRO A 160 0.97 15.10 -18.31
C PRO A 160 -0.52 15.27 -18.00
N ALA A 161 -0.97 14.57 -16.97
CA ALA A 161 -2.32 14.64 -16.46
C ALA A 161 -2.32 14.76 -14.94
N THR A 162 -3.31 15.46 -14.41
CA THR A 162 -3.59 15.55 -12.98
C THR A 162 -5.02 15.08 -12.72
N ALA A 163 -5.26 14.58 -11.52
CA ALA A 163 -6.59 14.21 -11.08
C ALA A 163 -6.77 14.51 -9.59
N THR A 164 -8.00 14.86 -9.23
CA THR A 164 -8.45 14.92 -7.84
C THR A 164 -9.70 14.06 -7.69
N GLY A 165 -9.84 13.47 -6.52
CA GLY A 165 -10.96 12.59 -6.25
C GLY A 165 -10.87 11.99 -4.86
N ARG A 166 -11.65 10.93 -4.64
CA ARG A 166 -11.65 10.20 -3.38
C ARG A 166 -11.90 8.73 -3.58
N VAL A 167 -11.37 7.92 -2.68
CA VAL A 167 -11.52 6.46 -2.67
C VAL A 167 -12.07 5.99 -1.33
N LYS A 168 -12.97 5.01 -1.38
CA LYS A 168 -13.47 4.28 -0.21
C LYS A 168 -13.30 2.79 -0.43
N ILE A 169 -12.72 2.11 0.56
CA ILE A 169 -12.58 0.65 0.60
C ILE A 169 -13.47 0.15 1.73
N ALA A 170 -14.59 -0.48 1.38
CA ALA A 170 -15.57 -0.99 2.32
C ALA A 170 -16.33 -2.16 1.69
N ASP A 171 -16.77 -3.12 2.51
CA ASP A 171 -17.67 -4.21 2.08
C ASP A 171 -17.15 -5.01 0.86
N GLY A 172 -15.83 -5.20 0.76
CA GLY A 172 -15.19 -5.89 -0.36
C GLY A 172 -15.21 -5.12 -1.69
N LYS A 173 -15.56 -3.83 -1.66
CA LYS A 173 -15.62 -2.93 -2.82
C LYS A 173 -14.64 -1.78 -2.66
N THR A 174 -14.04 -1.39 -3.78
CA THR A 174 -13.30 -0.13 -3.89
C THR A 174 -14.12 0.82 -4.76
N SER A 175 -14.61 1.91 -4.16
CA SER A 175 -15.34 2.97 -4.87
C SER A 175 -14.42 4.16 -5.07
N VAL A 176 -14.27 4.63 -6.30
CA VAL A 176 -13.45 5.78 -6.66
C VAL A 176 -14.36 6.84 -7.28
N GLU A 177 -14.35 8.04 -6.71
CA GLU A 177 -14.98 9.20 -7.31
C GLU A 177 -13.91 10.13 -7.84
N ILE A 178 -13.93 10.41 -9.13
CA ILE A 178 -13.05 11.37 -9.78
C ILE A 178 -13.80 12.69 -9.84
N ALA A 179 -13.35 13.66 -9.04
CA ALA A 179 -13.95 14.98 -8.96
C ALA A 179 -13.48 15.87 -10.12
N SER A 180 -12.19 15.78 -10.46
CA SER A 180 -11.62 16.46 -11.62
C SER A 180 -10.46 15.66 -12.21
N GLY A 181 -10.22 15.87 -13.49
CA GLY A 181 -9.12 15.29 -14.23
C GLY A 181 -8.77 16.22 -15.38
N GLU A 182 -7.50 16.56 -15.52
CA GLU A 182 -7.01 17.49 -16.54
C GLU A 182 -5.79 16.89 -17.22
N ALA A 183 -5.65 17.12 -18.52
CA ALA A 183 -4.47 16.74 -19.28
C ALA A 183 -4.12 17.85 -20.26
N THR A 184 -2.83 18.09 -20.48
CA THR A 184 -2.38 19.11 -21.45
C THR A 184 -1.52 18.47 -22.53
N LEU A 185 -1.97 18.57 -23.78
CA LEU A 185 -1.22 18.10 -24.95
C LEU A 185 -0.92 19.29 -25.86
N ARG A 186 0.36 19.63 -26.00
CA ARG A 186 0.82 20.72 -26.90
C ARG A 186 0.10 22.06 -26.65
N GLY A 187 -0.16 22.39 -25.39
CA GLY A 187 -0.87 23.60 -24.97
C GLY A 187 -2.40 23.51 -25.01
N ILE A 188 -2.98 22.40 -25.47
CA ILE A 188 -4.43 22.17 -25.46
C ILE A 188 -4.79 21.43 -24.17
N LYS A 189 -5.65 22.06 -23.36
CA LYS A 189 -6.18 21.48 -22.13
C LYS A 189 -7.42 20.64 -22.42
N ALA A 190 -7.40 19.38 -22.01
CA ALA A 190 -8.56 18.52 -21.92
C ALA A 190 -8.93 18.34 -20.43
N ALA A 191 -10.23 18.31 -20.13
CA ALA A 191 -10.72 18.05 -18.78
C ALA A 191 -11.92 17.12 -18.83
N ILE A 192 -12.13 16.33 -17.77
CA ILE A 192 -13.39 15.58 -17.63
C ILE A 192 -14.56 16.55 -17.50
N ALA A 193 -15.66 16.28 -18.18
CA ALA A 193 -16.79 17.21 -18.26
C ALA A 193 -17.60 17.28 -16.94
N GLN A 194 -17.61 16.18 -16.18
CA GLN A 194 -18.30 16.05 -14.91
C GLN A 194 -17.62 14.99 -14.06
N ALA A 195 -17.96 14.94 -12.77
CA ALA A 195 -17.47 13.90 -11.87
C ALA A 195 -17.92 12.50 -12.33
N SER A 196 -17.06 11.51 -12.12
CA SER A 196 -17.28 10.12 -12.54
C SER A 196 -17.02 9.17 -11.38
N THR A 197 -17.72 8.04 -11.37
CA THR A 197 -17.54 6.99 -10.36
C THR A 197 -17.04 5.71 -11.03
N ILE A 198 -16.06 5.07 -10.40
CA ILE A 198 -15.56 3.74 -10.76
C ILE A 198 -15.77 2.85 -9.55
N THR A 199 -16.37 1.69 -9.77
CA THR A 199 -16.50 0.65 -8.74
C THR A 199 -15.68 -0.56 -9.14
N ILE A 200 -14.86 -1.05 -8.21
CA ILE A 200 -14.12 -2.29 -8.35
C ILE A 200 -14.65 -3.27 -7.30
N ALA A 201 -15.15 -4.41 -7.75
CA ALA A 201 -15.65 -5.48 -6.90
C ALA A 201 -15.35 -6.83 -7.53
N ASN A 202 -14.85 -7.79 -6.74
CA ASN A 202 -14.54 -9.15 -7.22
C ASN A 202 -13.64 -9.17 -8.48
N GLY A 203 -12.70 -8.24 -8.59
CA GLY A 203 -11.82 -8.12 -9.77
C GLY A 203 -12.48 -7.56 -11.04
N THR A 204 -13.74 -7.13 -10.97
CA THR A 204 -14.46 -6.48 -12.08
C THR A 204 -14.54 -4.98 -11.84
N THR A 205 -14.32 -4.19 -12.89
CA THR A 205 -14.45 -2.73 -12.89
C THR A 205 -15.73 -2.32 -13.62
N SER A 206 -16.53 -1.43 -13.04
CA SER A 206 -17.76 -0.88 -13.61
C SER A 206 -17.92 0.61 -13.34
#